data_AF-A0A972P253-F1
#
_entry.id   AF-A0A972P253-F1
#
_cell.length_a   1.000
_cell.length_b   1.000
_cell.length_c   1.000
_cell.angle_alpha   90.00
_cell.angle_beta   90.00
_cell.angle_gamma   90.00
#
_symmetry.space_group_name_H-M   'P 1'
#
loop_
_entity.id
_entity.type
_entity.pdbx_description
1 polymer ?
#
loop_
_entity_poly.entity_id
_entity_poly.type
_entity_poly.pdbx_seq_one_letter_code
_entity_poly.pdbx_strand_id
1 'polypeptide(L)'
;MKADRELRKTADHEAAHALVGWIAGQRIESITVDPRRAGDSQGVCYLSGGRIGVIGEPKSLTADQAHFLLAGRTSDDLFHPGGRPGHGQDFRNLEDLLPLNDETLKMHAFPHGEKSIEDFYQMFRGPVVKLLRSRRGRRAHRALSAALMEDQTLSGQHAAEILQGAWGDPLPPRALPREDHCGIIDKRPANHGELFRTIRGLAGLALADCEAMQGRGTMKEIQQRQRAEHLLHLLLVVVGKTGAAPQGDGRVLPKS
;
A
#
# COMPACT_ATOMS: atom_id res chain seq x y z
N MET A 1 10.21 -25.13 10.65
CA MET A 1 9.83 -25.66 9.31
C MET A 1 8.56 -25.04 8.74
N LYS A 2 7.35 -25.27 9.30
CA LYS A 2 6.12 -24.68 8.72
C LYS A 2 6.07 -23.15 8.87
N ALA A 3 6.42 -22.63 10.05
CA ALA A 3 6.45 -21.19 10.32
C ALA A 3 7.48 -20.44 9.45
N ASP A 4 8.70 -20.96 9.31
CA ASP A 4 9.75 -20.35 8.48
C ASP A 4 9.37 -20.31 7.00
N ARG A 5 8.63 -21.32 6.53
CA ARG A 5 8.11 -21.38 5.16
C ARG A 5 7.05 -20.31 4.90
N GLU A 6 6.12 -20.12 5.85
CA GLU A 6 5.11 -19.07 5.74
C GLU A 6 5.72 -17.67 5.84
N LEU A 7 6.67 -17.46 6.77
CA LEU A 7 7.39 -16.18 6.87
C LEU A 7 8.17 -15.87 5.58
N ARG A 8 8.84 -16.88 5.00
CA ARG A 8 9.52 -16.73 3.71
C ARG A 8 8.57 -16.37 2.59
N LYS A 9 7.39 -16.97 2.56
CA LYS A 9 6.36 -16.63 1.60
C LYS A 9 5.96 -15.16 1.74
N THR A 10 5.67 -14.70 2.96
CA THR A 10 5.36 -13.29 3.22
C THR A 10 6.51 -12.35 2.82
N ALA A 11 7.76 -12.70 3.15
CA ALA A 11 8.91 -11.89 2.77
C ALA A 11 9.07 -11.79 1.24
N ASP A 12 8.87 -12.89 0.52
CA ASP A 12 8.87 -12.90 -0.94
C ASP A 12 7.68 -12.09 -1.53
N HIS A 13 6.54 -12.04 -0.84
CA HIS A 13 5.37 -11.25 -1.23
C HIS A 13 5.64 -9.74 -1.08
N GLU A 14 6.06 -9.30 0.11
CA GLU A 14 6.31 -7.88 0.37
C GLU A 14 7.52 -7.34 -0.42
N ALA A 15 8.55 -8.17 -0.63
CA ALA A 15 9.68 -7.79 -1.48
C ALA A 15 9.27 -7.55 -2.94
N ALA A 16 8.25 -8.24 -3.44
CA ALA A 16 7.74 -8.03 -4.80
C ALA A 16 6.99 -6.70 -4.92
N HIS A 17 6.13 -6.39 -3.94
CA HIS A 17 5.46 -5.09 -3.81
C HIS A 17 6.46 -3.94 -3.81
N ALA A 18 7.47 -4.01 -2.94
CA ALA A 18 8.50 -2.97 -2.84
C ALA A 18 9.34 -2.82 -4.12
N LEU A 19 9.72 -3.93 -4.78
CA LEU A 19 10.48 -3.90 -6.02
C LEU A 19 9.69 -3.22 -7.15
N VAL A 20 8.41 -3.58 -7.32
CA VAL A 20 7.56 -3.01 -8.37
C VAL A 20 7.29 -1.53 -8.08
N GLY A 21 6.94 -1.19 -6.83
CA GLY A 21 6.75 0.18 -6.39
C GLY A 21 7.98 1.06 -6.63
N TRP A 22 9.16 0.57 -6.25
CA TRP A 22 10.42 1.28 -6.47
C TRP A 22 10.71 1.52 -7.95
N ILE A 23 10.54 0.52 -8.82
CA ILE A 23 10.74 0.68 -10.27
C ILE A 23 9.71 1.64 -10.89
N ALA A 24 8.51 1.70 -10.33
CA ALA A 24 7.48 2.66 -10.72
C ALA A 24 7.75 4.09 -10.22
N GLY A 25 8.81 4.30 -9.43
CA GLY A 25 9.15 5.60 -8.84
C GLY A 25 8.33 5.95 -7.62
N GLN A 26 7.84 4.95 -6.90
CA GLN A 26 7.20 5.15 -5.60
C GLN A 26 8.24 5.22 -4.49
N ARG A 27 7.98 6.11 -3.53
CA ARG A 27 8.71 6.22 -2.28
C ARG A 27 8.28 5.08 -1.34
N ILE A 28 9.18 4.15 -1.08
CA ILE A 28 9.01 3.18 0.02
C ILE A 28 9.07 3.95 1.35
N GLU A 29 8.05 3.76 2.20
CA GLU A 29 8.02 4.26 3.58
C GLU A 29 8.58 3.20 4.53
N SER A 30 8.02 1.98 4.49
CA SER A 30 8.49 0.85 5.28
C SER A 30 7.98 -0.47 4.72
N ILE A 31 8.62 -1.56 5.11
CA ILE A 31 8.21 -2.92 4.75
C ILE A 31 8.31 -3.76 6.02
N THR A 32 7.28 -4.53 6.34
CA THR A 32 7.30 -5.41 7.51
C THR A 32 6.63 -6.75 7.22
N VAL A 33 7.22 -7.80 7.75
CA VAL A 33 6.65 -9.14 7.87
C VAL A 33 6.48 -9.54 9.34
N ASP A 34 6.69 -8.59 10.27
CA ASP A 34 6.44 -8.78 11.69
C ASP A 34 4.92 -8.70 11.93
N PRO A 35 4.25 -9.79 12.34
CA PRO A 35 2.80 -9.79 12.56
C PRO A 35 2.36 -8.79 13.62
N ARG A 36 3.24 -8.38 14.55
CA ARG A 36 2.93 -7.35 15.57
C ARG A 36 2.78 -5.96 14.96
N ARG A 37 3.41 -5.71 13.82
CA ARG A 37 3.38 -4.44 13.08
C ARG A 37 2.42 -4.50 11.88
N ALA A 38 2.21 -5.70 11.31
CA ALA A 38 1.31 -5.93 10.19
C ALA A 38 -0.17 -6.06 10.59
N GLY A 39 -0.48 -6.22 11.88
CA GLY A 39 -1.85 -6.32 12.38
C GLY A 39 -2.52 -7.61 11.93
N ASP A 40 -3.69 -7.50 11.29
CA ASP A 40 -4.41 -8.66 10.74
C ASP A 40 -3.78 -9.20 9.44
N SER A 41 -2.83 -8.46 8.85
CA SER A 41 -2.08 -8.87 7.66
C SER A 41 -0.84 -9.69 8.05
N GLN A 42 -0.42 -10.61 7.18
CA GLN A 42 0.80 -11.39 7.43
C GLN A 42 2.08 -10.58 7.18
N GLY A 43 2.00 -9.52 6.38
CA GLY A 43 3.03 -8.54 6.07
C GLY A 43 2.40 -7.29 5.45
N VAL A 44 3.15 -6.18 5.41
CA VAL A 44 2.71 -4.91 4.79
C VAL A 44 3.90 -4.18 4.18
N CYS A 45 3.73 -3.70 2.95
CA CYS A 45 4.61 -2.75 2.28
C CYS A 45 3.90 -1.39 2.16
N TYR A 46 4.42 -0.39 2.87
CA TYR A 46 3.91 0.98 2.81
C TYR A 46 4.71 1.77 1.77
N LEU A 47 4.00 2.23 0.74
CA LEU A 47 4.52 3.13 -0.29
C LEU A 47 3.78 4.47 -0.26
N SER A 48 4.47 5.53 -0.63
CA SER A 48 3.93 6.87 -0.85
C SER A 48 4.60 7.51 -2.06
N GLY A 49 4.24 8.74 -2.40
CA GLY A 49 5.05 9.59 -3.28
C GLY A 49 5.30 9.02 -4.69
N GLY A 50 4.52 9.49 -5.65
CA GLY A 50 4.71 9.31 -7.08
C GLY A 50 3.71 10.20 -7.81
N ARG A 51 3.62 10.15 -9.15
CA ARG A 51 2.48 10.73 -9.92
C ARG A 51 1.14 10.02 -9.65
N ILE A 52 1.11 9.23 -8.61
CA ILE A 52 0.04 8.41 -8.11
C ILE A 52 -0.39 9.10 -6.82
N GLY A 53 -1.59 9.69 -6.85
CA GLY A 53 -2.17 10.39 -5.72
C GLY A 53 -2.14 9.53 -4.45
N VAL A 54 -2.09 10.21 -3.31
CA VAL A 54 -2.33 9.66 -1.99
C VAL A 54 -3.49 8.65 -2.07
N ILE A 55 -3.30 7.44 -1.54
CA ILE A 55 -4.38 6.46 -1.34
C ILE A 55 -5.51 7.19 -0.61
N GLY A 56 -6.57 7.57 -1.33
CA GLY A 56 -7.67 8.40 -0.81
C GLY A 56 -8.09 9.62 -1.64
N GLU A 57 -7.37 10.01 -2.70
CA GLU A 57 -7.90 10.98 -3.67
C GLU A 57 -8.37 10.28 -4.96
N PRO A 58 -9.66 10.40 -5.32
CA PRO A 58 -10.20 9.76 -6.51
C PRO A 58 -9.73 10.55 -7.72
N LYS A 59 -8.78 9.98 -8.48
CA LYS A 59 -8.69 10.01 -9.96
C LYS A 59 -7.29 9.57 -10.44
N SER A 60 -6.95 8.26 -10.47
CA SER A 60 -5.96 7.56 -11.36
C SER A 60 -5.60 6.19 -10.83
N LEU A 61 -6.02 5.08 -11.47
CA LEU A 61 -5.15 3.91 -11.59
C LEU A 61 -4.09 4.33 -12.60
N THR A 62 -2.95 3.66 -12.66
CA THR A 62 -1.89 3.76 -13.68
C THR A 62 -1.43 2.31 -13.87
N ALA A 63 -0.91 1.93 -15.03
CA ALA A 63 -0.40 0.56 -15.22
C ALA A 63 0.57 0.17 -14.09
N ASP A 64 1.34 1.14 -13.60
CA ASP A 64 2.26 0.98 -12.49
C ASP A 64 1.56 0.66 -11.15
N GLN A 65 0.42 1.29 -10.84
CA GLN A 65 -0.38 0.94 -9.65
C GLN A 65 -1.00 -0.45 -9.75
N ALA A 66 -1.51 -0.81 -10.93
CA ALA A 66 -2.05 -2.15 -11.14
C ALA A 66 -0.94 -3.21 -11.02
N HIS A 67 0.22 -2.98 -11.62
CA HIS A 67 1.37 -3.87 -11.48
C HIS A 67 1.83 -4.00 -10.03
N PHE A 68 1.81 -2.92 -9.25
CA PHE A 68 2.09 -2.96 -7.82
C PHE A 68 1.12 -3.92 -7.12
N LEU A 69 -0.20 -3.72 -7.26
CA LEU A 69 -1.20 -4.57 -6.59
C LEU A 69 -1.14 -6.05 -7.03
N LEU A 70 -0.74 -6.32 -8.28
CA LEU A 70 -0.57 -7.69 -8.79
C LEU A 70 0.77 -8.35 -8.36
N ALA A 71 1.72 -7.59 -7.80
CA ALA A 71 3.08 -8.04 -7.53
C ALA A 71 3.15 -9.17 -6.52
N GLY A 72 2.47 -9.01 -5.38
CA GLY A 72 2.44 -9.98 -4.30
C GLY A 72 1.89 -11.35 -4.74
N ARG A 73 0.74 -11.37 -5.43
CA ARG A 73 0.17 -12.61 -6.00
C ARG A 73 1.08 -13.24 -7.06
N THR A 74 1.71 -12.44 -7.90
CA THR A 74 2.64 -12.95 -8.91
C THR A 74 3.86 -13.64 -8.28
N SER A 75 4.34 -13.13 -7.15
CA SER A 75 5.42 -13.74 -6.37
C SER A 75 5.00 -15.11 -5.80
N ASP A 76 3.80 -15.16 -5.18
CA ASP A 76 3.23 -16.40 -4.62
C ASP A 76 3.16 -17.52 -5.67
N ASP A 77 2.65 -17.23 -6.86
CA ASP A 77 2.49 -18.21 -7.94
C ASP A 77 3.85 -18.74 -8.46
N LEU A 78 4.86 -17.87 -8.52
CA LEU A 78 6.17 -18.22 -9.08
C LEU A 78 7.06 -18.99 -8.12
N PHE A 79 7.00 -18.68 -6.82
CA PHE A 79 7.94 -19.20 -5.82
C PHE A 79 7.29 -20.10 -4.78
N HIS A 80 5.97 -20.02 -4.58
CA HIS A 80 5.23 -20.75 -3.53
C HIS A 80 3.94 -21.41 -4.04
N PRO A 81 4.01 -22.25 -5.10
CA PRO A 81 2.82 -22.86 -5.70
C PRO A 81 2.05 -23.70 -4.67
N GLY A 82 0.74 -23.42 -4.54
CA GLY A 82 -0.18 -24.13 -3.64
C GLY A 82 -0.29 -23.58 -2.20
N GLY A 83 0.35 -22.45 -1.86
CA GLY A 83 0.20 -21.80 -0.54
C GLY A 83 -1.08 -20.96 -0.40
N ARG A 84 -1.52 -20.69 0.85
CA ARG A 84 -2.74 -19.92 1.15
C ARG A 84 -2.62 -18.46 0.64
N PRO A 85 -3.61 -17.90 -0.07
CA PRO A 85 -3.52 -16.58 -0.69
C PRO A 85 -3.57 -15.41 0.31
N GLY A 86 -2.64 -14.44 0.18
CA GLY A 86 -2.58 -13.21 1.00
C GLY A 86 -3.11 -11.93 0.33
N HIS A 87 -3.60 -12.01 -0.90
CA HIS A 87 -3.88 -10.86 -1.80
C HIS A 87 -5.28 -10.23 -1.68
N GLY A 88 -6.04 -10.56 -0.62
CA GLY A 88 -7.45 -10.18 -0.51
C GLY A 88 -7.69 -8.65 -0.45
N GLN A 89 -6.75 -7.90 0.13
CA GLN A 89 -6.85 -6.44 0.20
C GLN A 89 -6.34 -5.77 -1.10
N ASP A 90 -5.27 -6.30 -1.70
CA ASP A 90 -4.71 -5.77 -2.95
C ASP A 90 -5.73 -5.78 -4.08
N PHE A 91 -6.58 -6.80 -4.11
CA PHE A 91 -7.63 -6.95 -5.11
C PHE A 91 -8.81 -6.01 -4.89
N ARG A 92 -9.14 -5.67 -3.64
CA ARG A 92 -10.14 -4.63 -3.34
C ARG A 92 -9.66 -3.26 -3.79
N ASN A 93 -8.39 -2.95 -3.56
CA ASN A 93 -7.80 -1.67 -3.94
C ASN A 93 -7.73 -1.46 -5.47
N LEU A 94 -7.82 -2.54 -6.27
CA LEU A 94 -7.86 -2.48 -7.75
C LEU A 94 -9.20 -1.97 -8.30
N GLU A 95 -10.30 -2.11 -7.54
CA GLU A 95 -11.65 -1.75 -8.01
C GLU A 95 -11.89 -0.22 -8.10
N ASP A 96 -11.04 0.60 -7.45
CA ASP A 96 -11.40 1.99 -7.11
C ASP A 96 -10.69 3.13 -7.89
N LEU A 97 -9.92 2.88 -8.95
CA LEU A 97 -8.93 3.88 -9.44
C LEU A 97 -8.96 4.17 -11.00
N LEU A 98 -8.98 5.45 -11.47
CA LEU A 98 -8.83 5.95 -12.90
C LEU A 98 -8.48 7.45 -13.08
N PRO A 99 -7.66 7.95 -14.06
CA PRO A 99 -7.57 7.66 -15.51
C PRO A 99 -6.15 7.41 -16.11
N LEU A 100 -6.08 7.02 -17.40
CA LEU A 100 -5.15 5.94 -17.81
C LEU A 100 -4.55 5.89 -19.24
N ASN A 101 -3.34 5.29 -19.35
CA ASN A 101 -2.61 4.94 -20.59
C ASN A 101 -3.13 3.64 -21.25
N ASP A 102 -2.73 3.27 -22.47
CA ASP A 102 -3.31 2.12 -23.24
C ASP A 102 -3.46 0.79 -22.50
N GLU A 103 -2.43 0.32 -21.80
CA GLU A 103 -2.52 -0.93 -21.01
C GLU A 103 -3.55 -0.79 -19.90
N THR A 104 -3.63 0.40 -19.33
CA THR A 104 -4.59 0.64 -18.29
C THR A 104 -5.96 1.09 -18.80
N LEU A 105 -6.09 1.61 -20.02
CA LEU A 105 -7.36 1.72 -20.74
C LEU A 105 -7.93 0.31 -20.98
N LYS A 106 -7.08 -0.68 -21.25
CA LYS A 106 -7.49 -2.09 -21.31
C LYS A 106 -7.91 -2.65 -19.95
N MET A 107 -7.19 -2.31 -18.87
CA MET A 107 -7.59 -2.67 -17.51
C MET A 107 -8.92 -2.00 -17.12
N HIS A 108 -9.13 -0.74 -17.50
CA HIS A 108 -10.36 0.00 -17.27
C HIS A 108 -11.54 -0.56 -18.07
N ALA A 109 -11.29 -0.95 -19.33
CA ALA A 109 -12.29 -1.58 -20.18
C ALA A 109 -12.54 -3.05 -19.81
N PHE A 110 -11.94 -3.55 -18.73
CA PHE A 110 -12.19 -4.89 -18.25
C PHE A 110 -13.65 -5.00 -17.77
N PRO A 111 -14.45 -5.94 -18.29
CA PRO A 111 -15.88 -6.00 -17.99
C PRO A 111 -16.12 -6.49 -16.55
N HIS A 112 -16.33 -5.54 -15.64
CA HIS A 112 -16.71 -5.78 -14.25
C HIS A 112 -18.10 -6.46 -14.21
N GLY A 113 -18.15 -7.76 -13.91
CA GLY A 113 -19.39 -8.53 -13.76
C GLY A 113 -19.48 -9.78 -14.63
N GLU A 114 -18.75 -9.85 -15.75
CA GLU A 114 -18.69 -11.04 -16.60
C GLU A 114 -17.43 -11.89 -16.34
N LYS A 115 -16.36 -11.23 -15.90
CA LYS A 115 -15.07 -11.85 -15.67
C LYS A 115 -14.65 -11.69 -14.22
N SER A 116 -13.97 -12.71 -13.70
CA SER A 116 -13.48 -12.73 -12.33
C SER A 116 -12.23 -11.86 -12.17
N ILE A 117 -11.89 -11.52 -10.93
CA ILE A 117 -10.61 -10.86 -10.62
C ILE A 117 -9.41 -11.78 -10.93
N GLU A 118 -9.59 -13.10 -10.89
CA GLU A 118 -8.57 -14.03 -11.36
C GLU A 118 -8.35 -13.86 -12.86
N ASP A 119 -9.39 -13.66 -13.68
CA ASP A 119 -9.24 -13.36 -15.10
C ASP A 119 -8.50 -12.04 -15.34
N PHE A 120 -8.77 -11.03 -14.51
CA PHE A 120 -8.02 -9.77 -14.52
C PHE A 120 -6.52 -10.02 -14.24
N TYR A 121 -6.22 -10.75 -13.17
CA TYR A 121 -4.85 -11.12 -12.81
C TYR A 121 -4.14 -11.88 -13.94
N GLN A 122 -4.78 -12.91 -14.49
CA GLN A 122 -4.20 -13.71 -15.58
C GLN A 122 -3.90 -12.85 -16.82
N MET A 123 -4.75 -11.86 -17.10
CA MET A 123 -4.58 -10.96 -18.25
C MET A 123 -3.43 -9.96 -18.06
N PHE A 124 -3.25 -9.41 -16.86
CA PHE A 124 -2.36 -8.26 -16.64
C PHE A 124 -1.07 -8.56 -15.86
N ARG A 125 -0.87 -9.80 -15.37
CA ARG A 125 0.37 -10.16 -14.65
C ARG A 125 1.65 -10.17 -15.50
N GLY A 126 1.53 -10.15 -16.82
CA GLY A 126 2.65 -10.36 -17.76
C GLY A 126 3.89 -9.48 -17.50
N PRO A 127 3.74 -8.16 -17.38
CA PRO A 127 4.86 -7.26 -17.09
C PRO A 127 5.55 -7.56 -15.75
N VAL A 128 4.78 -7.84 -14.70
CA VAL A 128 5.30 -8.23 -13.38
C VAL A 128 6.08 -9.55 -13.46
N VAL A 129 5.52 -10.56 -14.15
CA VAL A 129 6.20 -11.84 -14.39
C VAL A 129 7.53 -11.63 -15.11
N LYS A 130 7.55 -10.80 -16.16
CA LYS A 130 8.76 -10.48 -16.93
C LYS A 130 9.82 -9.83 -16.02
N LEU A 131 9.42 -8.89 -15.16
CA LEU A 131 10.30 -8.25 -14.20
C LEU A 131 10.88 -9.26 -13.21
N LEU A 132 10.05 -10.02 -12.50
CA LEU A 132 10.48 -10.97 -11.47
C LEU A 132 11.32 -12.12 -12.04
N ARG A 133 11.11 -12.49 -13.31
CA ARG A 133 11.93 -13.49 -13.99
C ARG A 133 13.25 -12.96 -14.53
N SER A 134 13.37 -11.65 -14.77
CA SER A 134 14.60 -11.04 -15.25
C SER A 134 15.76 -11.27 -14.27
N ARG A 135 17.00 -11.28 -14.77
CA ARG A 135 18.18 -11.47 -13.91
C ARG A 135 18.28 -10.40 -12.81
N ARG A 136 18.05 -9.14 -13.16
CA ARG A 136 18.12 -8.00 -12.22
C ARG A 136 16.95 -8.04 -11.22
N GLY A 137 15.72 -8.19 -11.70
CA GLY A 137 14.54 -8.26 -10.84
C GLY A 137 14.60 -9.42 -9.86
N ARG A 138 15.00 -10.62 -10.32
CA ARG A 138 15.16 -11.79 -9.44
C ARG A 138 16.22 -11.60 -8.37
N ARG A 139 17.33 -10.94 -8.70
CA ARG A 139 18.42 -10.67 -7.75
C ARG A 139 17.99 -9.65 -6.70
N ALA A 140 17.36 -8.55 -7.13
CA ALA A 140 16.83 -7.53 -6.23
C ALA A 140 15.73 -8.06 -5.31
N HIS A 141 14.77 -8.80 -5.86
CA HIS A 141 13.71 -9.46 -5.10
C HIS A 141 14.27 -10.40 -4.02
N ARG A 142 15.22 -11.27 -4.38
CA ARG A 142 15.84 -12.21 -3.44
C ARG A 142 16.64 -11.52 -2.35
N ALA A 143 17.37 -10.45 -2.69
CA ALA A 143 18.16 -9.70 -1.72
C ALA A 143 17.24 -9.03 -0.69
N LEU A 144 16.17 -8.39 -1.15
CA LEU A 144 15.21 -7.74 -0.26
C LEU A 144 14.41 -8.74 0.60
N SER A 145 13.98 -9.85 0.01
CA SER A 145 13.32 -10.94 0.74
C SER A 145 14.23 -11.57 1.81
N ALA A 146 15.52 -11.76 1.51
CA ALA A 146 16.48 -12.25 2.49
C ALA A 146 16.66 -11.28 3.67
N ALA A 147 16.77 -9.97 3.40
CA ALA A 147 16.84 -8.96 4.46
C ALA A 147 15.55 -8.92 5.31
N LEU A 148 14.38 -9.06 4.69
CA LEU A 148 13.11 -9.16 5.43
C LEU A 148 13.02 -10.41 6.29
N MET A 149 13.63 -11.52 5.88
CA MET A 149 13.70 -12.73 6.71
C MET A 149 14.57 -12.54 7.96
N GLU A 150 15.61 -11.72 7.86
CA GLU A 150 16.55 -11.45 8.94
C GLU A 150 16.01 -10.37 9.90
N ASP A 151 15.63 -9.22 9.36
CA ASP A 151 15.28 -8.03 10.16
C ASP A 151 13.77 -7.93 10.45
N GLN A 152 12.94 -8.66 9.71
CA GLN A 152 11.47 -8.65 9.73
C GLN A 152 10.80 -7.30 9.43
N THR A 153 11.52 -6.18 9.56
CA THR A 153 11.04 -4.83 9.24
C THR A 153 12.20 -3.98 8.72
N LEU A 154 11.98 -3.34 7.58
CA LEU A 154 12.95 -2.45 6.94
C LEU A 154 12.37 -1.05 6.78
N SER A 155 13.22 -0.04 6.93
CA SER A 155 12.89 1.32 6.50
C SER A 155 12.86 1.38 4.98
N GLY A 156 12.13 2.34 4.42
CA GLY A 156 12.14 2.56 2.98
C GLY A 156 13.54 2.84 2.43
N GLN A 157 14.37 3.61 3.15
CA GLN A 157 15.75 3.91 2.76
C GLN A 157 16.61 2.64 2.72
N HIS A 158 16.50 1.79 3.74
CA HIS A 158 17.25 0.54 3.77
C HIS A 158 16.79 -0.43 2.67
N ALA A 159 15.48 -0.53 2.45
CA ALA A 159 14.92 -1.32 1.36
C ALA A 159 15.42 -0.83 -0.02
N ALA A 160 15.41 0.47 -0.26
CA ALA A 160 15.90 1.07 -1.49
C ALA A 160 17.41 0.86 -1.69
N GLU A 161 18.22 0.94 -0.63
CA GLU A 161 19.65 0.62 -0.67
C GLU A 161 19.91 -0.83 -1.11
N ILE A 162 19.19 -1.79 -0.54
CA ILE A 162 19.27 -3.19 -0.95
C ILE A 162 18.88 -3.34 -2.42
N LEU A 163 17.78 -2.73 -2.83
CA LEU A 163 17.29 -2.80 -4.21
C LEU A 163 18.29 -2.21 -5.20
N GLN A 164 18.88 -1.05 -4.90
CA GLN A 164 19.91 -0.41 -5.71
C GLN A 164 21.15 -1.29 -5.85
N GLY A 165 21.71 -1.74 -4.73
CA GLY A 165 22.91 -2.58 -4.72
C GLY A 165 22.69 -3.90 -5.46
N ALA A 166 21.51 -4.51 -5.27
CA ALA A 166 21.15 -5.73 -5.95
C ALA A 166 20.68 -5.50 -7.40
N TRP A 167 20.29 -4.30 -7.84
CA TRP A 167 19.94 -4.04 -9.24
C TRP A 167 21.19 -3.73 -10.08
N GLY A 168 22.11 -2.94 -9.54
CA GLY A 168 23.31 -2.45 -10.23
C GLY A 168 23.01 -1.46 -11.34
N ASP A 169 24.03 -1.04 -12.10
CA ASP A 169 23.86 0.02 -13.10
C ASP A 169 23.42 -0.47 -14.49
N PRO A 170 22.63 0.33 -15.24
CA PRO A 170 21.93 1.53 -14.76
C PRO A 170 20.71 1.16 -13.90
N LEU A 171 20.35 2.05 -12.98
CA LEU A 171 19.11 1.99 -12.22
C LEU A 171 17.87 2.05 -13.15
N PRO A 172 16.72 1.53 -12.72
CA PRO A 172 15.47 1.70 -13.45
C PRO A 172 15.19 3.20 -13.68
N PRO A 173 14.68 3.63 -14.85
CA PRO A 173 14.57 5.05 -15.19
C PRO A 173 13.73 5.91 -14.23
N ARG A 174 12.82 5.30 -13.48
CA ARG A 174 11.94 5.99 -12.53
C ARG A 174 12.28 5.68 -11.08
N ALA A 175 13.21 4.77 -10.83
CA ALA A 175 13.57 4.40 -9.47
C ALA A 175 14.13 5.59 -8.71
N LEU A 176 13.56 5.85 -7.53
CA LEU A 176 14.05 6.89 -6.65
C LEU A 176 15.36 6.45 -5.99
N PRO A 177 16.29 7.39 -5.75
CA PRO A 177 17.49 7.12 -4.98
C PRO A 177 17.15 6.85 -3.52
N ARG A 178 17.94 6.02 -2.80
CA ARG A 178 17.62 5.63 -1.40
C ARG A 178 17.36 6.82 -0.46
N GLU A 179 18.01 7.95 -0.70
CA GLU A 179 17.88 9.18 0.09
C GLU A 179 16.47 9.77 0.03
N ASP A 180 15.72 9.48 -1.04
CA ASP A 180 14.35 9.94 -1.22
C ASP A 180 13.32 9.06 -0.51
N HIS A 181 13.75 7.92 0.07
CA HIS A 181 12.89 7.01 0.83
C HIS A 181 12.84 7.35 2.31
N CYS A 182 11.93 6.76 3.07
CA CYS A 182 11.84 7.03 4.50
C CYS A 182 12.94 6.31 5.28
N GLY A 183 13.78 7.07 5.99
CA GLY A 183 14.83 6.52 6.85
C GLY A 183 14.36 6.04 8.22
N ILE A 184 13.11 6.34 8.63
CA ILE A 184 12.60 6.05 9.97
C ILE A 184 11.48 5.01 9.88
N ILE A 185 11.69 3.85 10.51
CA ILE A 185 10.77 2.70 10.51
C ILE A 185 9.46 3.00 11.27
N ASP A 186 9.52 3.90 12.26
CA ASP A 186 8.38 4.36 13.04
C ASP A 186 8.39 5.89 13.09
N LYS A 187 7.80 6.55 12.08
CA LYS A 187 7.27 7.89 12.37
C LYS A 187 6.07 7.71 13.27
N ARG A 188 6.30 7.69 14.59
CA ARG A 188 5.32 8.29 15.50
C ARG A 188 5.00 9.65 14.88
N PRO A 189 3.72 10.02 14.70
CA PRO A 189 3.37 11.26 14.04
C PRO A 189 4.17 12.40 14.68
N ALA A 190 4.92 13.15 13.86
CA ALA A 190 5.96 14.05 14.35
C ALA A 190 5.38 15.19 15.20
N ASN A 191 4.07 15.40 15.09
CA ASN A 191 3.28 16.33 15.87
C ASN A 191 1.82 15.89 15.90
N HIS A 192 1.02 16.52 16.76
CA HIS A 192 -0.42 16.27 16.85
C HIS A 192 -1.15 16.46 15.51
N GLY A 193 -0.70 17.38 14.65
CA GLY A 193 -1.30 17.61 13.34
C GLY A 193 -1.11 16.45 12.35
N GLU A 194 0.02 15.76 12.38
CA GLU A 194 0.23 14.51 11.64
C GLU A 194 -0.58 13.36 12.22
N LEU A 195 -0.65 13.23 13.55
CA LEU A 195 -1.46 12.21 14.21
C LEU A 195 -2.93 12.35 13.80
N PHE A 196 -3.45 13.57 13.86
CA PHE A 196 -4.83 13.87 13.49
C PHE A 196 -5.12 13.71 11.99
N ARG A 197 -4.13 13.91 11.12
CA ARG A 197 -4.25 13.58 9.68
C ARG A 197 -4.30 12.08 9.46
N THR A 198 -3.46 11.30 10.13
CA THR A 198 -3.48 9.84 10.05
C THR A 198 -4.78 9.26 10.60
N ILE A 199 -5.25 9.75 11.75
CA ILE A 199 -6.55 9.34 12.32
C ILE A 199 -7.70 9.71 11.38
N ARG A 200 -7.69 10.90 10.76
CA ARG A 200 -8.70 11.30 9.75
C ARG A 200 -8.68 10.38 8.53
N GLY A 201 -7.50 10.07 8.01
CA GLY A 201 -7.35 9.17 6.87
C GLY A 201 -7.91 7.79 7.17
N LEU A 202 -7.50 7.18 8.28
CA LEU A 202 -7.98 5.86 8.70
C LEU A 202 -9.49 5.85 9.01
N ALA A 203 -10.01 6.89 9.65
CA ALA A 203 -11.43 7.01 9.95
C ALA A 203 -12.28 7.24 8.69
N GLY A 204 -11.76 7.99 7.70
CA GLY A 204 -12.38 8.16 6.39
C GLY A 204 -12.45 6.84 5.61
N LEU A 205 -11.37 6.06 5.62
CA LEU A 205 -11.34 4.71 5.01
C LEU A 205 -12.37 3.78 5.66
N ALA A 206 -12.42 3.76 6.99
CA ALA A 206 -13.39 2.93 7.71
C ALA A 206 -14.85 3.36 7.48
N LEU A 207 -15.11 4.65 7.20
CA LEU A 207 -16.45 5.13 6.83
C LEU A 207 -16.83 4.70 5.41
N ALA A 208 -15.91 4.82 4.46
CA ALA A 208 -16.12 4.33 3.10
C ALA A 208 -16.45 2.83 3.08
N ASP A 209 -15.78 2.03 3.93
CA ASP A 209 -16.09 0.61 4.12
C ASP A 209 -17.50 0.38 4.72
N CYS A 210 -17.94 1.24 5.64
CA CYS A 210 -19.29 1.17 6.19
C CYS A 210 -20.36 1.48 5.12
N GLU A 211 -20.13 2.51 4.30
CA GLU A 211 -21.00 2.93 3.21
C GLU A 211 -21.08 1.85 2.10
N ALA A 212 -19.94 1.27 1.70
CA ALA A 212 -19.88 0.20 0.69
C ALA A 212 -20.64 -1.07 1.11
N MET A 213 -20.80 -1.28 2.42
CA MET A 213 -21.47 -2.44 3.02
C MET A 213 -22.91 -2.16 3.43
N GLN A 214 -23.45 -0.99 3.08
CA GLN A 214 -24.80 -0.57 3.45
C GLN A 214 -25.84 -1.54 2.87
N GLY A 215 -26.74 -2.03 3.75
CA GLY A 215 -27.80 -2.98 3.38
C GLY A 215 -27.36 -4.43 3.16
N ARG A 216 -26.09 -4.78 3.35
CA ARG A 216 -25.59 -6.17 3.23
C ARG A 216 -25.48 -6.83 4.61
N GLY A 217 -25.73 -8.14 4.71
CA GLY A 217 -25.54 -8.93 5.94
C GLY A 217 -26.77 -9.03 6.85
N THR A 218 -26.59 -9.66 8.01
CA THR A 218 -27.65 -9.86 9.01
C THR A 218 -28.01 -8.55 9.71
N MET A 219 -29.22 -8.48 10.28
CA MET A 219 -29.68 -7.26 10.97
C MET A 219 -28.77 -6.85 12.14
N LYS A 220 -28.12 -7.81 12.81
CA LYS A 220 -27.14 -7.56 13.86
C LYS A 220 -25.86 -6.92 13.32
N GLU A 221 -25.36 -7.37 12.17
CA GLU A 221 -24.17 -6.82 11.51
C GLU A 221 -24.45 -5.43 10.91
N ILE A 222 -25.66 -5.20 10.43
CA ILE A 222 -26.11 -3.87 9.98
C ILE A 222 -26.11 -2.89 11.16
N GLN A 223 -26.70 -3.27 12.30
CA GLN A 223 -26.69 -2.42 13.51
C GLN A 223 -25.28 -2.17 14.06
N GLN A 224 -24.39 -3.17 14.03
CA GLN A 224 -23.00 -2.99 14.45
C GLN A 224 -22.24 -2.03 13.54
N ARG A 225 -22.45 -2.09 12.23
CA ARG A 225 -21.87 -1.14 11.27
C ARG A 225 -22.39 0.28 11.46
N GLN A 226 -23.70 0.46 11.62
CA GLN A 226 -24.27 1.79 11.91
C GLN A 226 -23.68 2.40 13.19
N ARG A 227 -23.39 1.60 14.21
CA ARG A 227 -22.69 2.06 15.42
C ARG A 227 -21.24 2.44 15.14
N ALA A 228 -20.52 1.66 14.34
CA ALA A 228 -19.15 1.97 13.95
C ALA A 228 -19.09 3.26 13.12
N GLU A 229 -19.96 3.41 12.13
CA GLU A 229 -20.12 4.61 11.30
C GLU A 229 -20.38 5.85 12.16
N HIS A 230 -21.29 5.76 13.13
CA HIS A 230 -21.57 6.84 14.06
C HIS A 230 -20.34 7.23 14.90
N LEU A 231 -19.60 6.25 15.43
CA LEU A 231 -18.37 6.49 16.20
C LEU A 231 -17.25 7.11 15.34
N LEU A 232 -17.15 6.71 14.07
CA LEU A 232 -16.17 7.25 13.13
C LEU A 232 -16.50 8.70 12.76
N HIS A 233 -17.77 9.02 12.51
CA HIS A 233 -18.20 10.41 12.33
C HIS A 233 -17.91 11.28 13.56
N LEU A 234 -18.20 10.77 14.77
CA LEU A 234 -17.86 11.47 16.01
C LEU A 234 -16.35 11.71 16.14
N LEU A 235 -15.54 10.70 15.82
CA LEU A 235 -14.08 10.81 15.82
C LEU A 235 -13.60 11.88 14.83
N LEU A 236 -14.14 11.90 13.61
CA LEU A 236 -13.81 12.93 12.61
C LEU A 236 -14.22 14.34 13.05
N VAL A 237 -15.37 14.50 13.72
CA VAL A 237 -15.81 15.80 14.26
C VAL A 237 -14.87 16.27 15.37
N VAL A 238 -14.49 15.39 16.29
CA VAL A 238 -13.57 15.72 17.40
C VAL A 238 -12.20 16.10 16.85
N VAL A 239 -11.68 15.31 15.90
CA VAL A 239 -10.37 15.53 15.29
C VAL A 239 -10.36 16.73 14.31
N GLY A 240 -11.50 17.07 13.73
CA GLY A 240 -11.68 18.26 12.90
C GLY A 240 -11.68 19.55 13.72
N LYS A 241 -12.28 19.54 14.92
CA LYS A 241 -12.34 20.70 15.83
C LYS A 241 -10.99 20.98 16.51
N THR A 242 -10.18 19.97 16.79
CA THR A 242 -8.86 20.13 17.44
C THR A 242 -7.75 20.52 16.46
N GLY A 243 -7.97 20.42 15.15
CA GLY A 243 -7.01 20.78 14.11
C GLY A 243 -7.12 22.20 13.56
N ALA A 244 -8.16 22.96 13.94
CA ALA A 244 -8.26 24.38 13.63
C ALA A 244 -7.40 25.17 14.63
N ALA A 245 -6.24 25.64 14.18
CA ALA A 245 -5.50 26.65 14.95
C ALA A 245 -6.45 27.83 15.21
N PRO A 246 -6.47 28.42 16.43
CA PRO A 246 -7.26 29.61 16.67
C PRO A 246 -6.78 30.67 15.67
N GLN A 247 -7.70 31.17 14.83
CA GLN A 247 -7.45 32.37 14.04
C GLN A 247 -7.16 33.47 15.06
N GLY A 248 -5.88 33.87 15.15
CA GLY A 248 -5.46 34.97 15.98
C GLY A 248 -6.17 36.22 15.51
N ASP A 249 -7.17 36.63 16.28
CA ASP A 249 -7.89 37.87 16.05
C ASP A 249 -6.88 39.00 16.27
N GLY A 250 -6.40 39.57 15.16
CA GLY A 250 -5.33 40.56 15.10
C GLY A 250 -5.72 41.92 15.67
N ARG A 251 -6.16 41.97 16.94
CA ARG A 251 -6.30 43.21 17.69
C ARG A 251 -4.95 43.60 18.26
N VAL A 252 -4.22 44.37 17.47
CA VAL A 252 -3.10 45.19 17.96
C VAL A 252 -3.68 46.17 18.99
N LEU A 253 -3.35 45.97 20.26
CA LEU A 253 -3.60 46.96 21.30
C LEU A 253 -2.68 48.18 21.09
N PRO A 254 -3.20 49.41 21.23
CA PRO A 254 -2.37 50.60 21.13
C PRO A 254 -1.42 50.66 22.34
N LYS A 255 -0.15 50.93 22.07
CA LYS A 255 0.86 51.18 23.10
C LYS A 255 0.54 52.51 23.79
N SER A 256 0.35 52.45 25.11
CA SER A 256 0.49 53.58 26.04
C SER A 256 1.94 53.72 26.48
#